data_AF-A0A349AY73-F1
#
_entry.id   AF-A0A349AY73-F1
#
_cell.length_a   1.000
_cell.length_b   1.000
_cell.length_c   1.000
_cell.angle_alpha   90.00
_cell.angle_beta   90.00
_cell.angle_gamma   90.00
#
_symmetry.space_group_name_H-M   'P 1'
#
loop_
_entity.id
_entity.type
_entity.pdbx_description
1 polymer ?
#
loop_
_entity_poly.entity_id
_entity_poly.type
_entity_poly.pdbx_seq_one_letter_code
_entity_poly.pdbx_strand_id
1 'polypeptide(L)' 'MKTLSSREVNLHPALIAVAHAAERAFREAKASLPLSELSAIIGVGGDGTPTMYLDQIVDEAVISAVAPLAINILSEE' A
#
# COMPACT_ATOMS: atom_id res chain seq x y z
N MET A 1 -8.94 29.23 28.10
CA MET A 1 -8.07 28.28 27.35
C MET A 1 -8.93 27.10 26.93
N LYS A 2 -9.24 26.96 25.65
CA LYS A 2 -10.01 25.84 25.11
C LYS A 2 -9.00 24.74 24.79
N THR A 3 -8.89 23.75 25.65
CA THR A 3 -8.06 22.57 25.40
C THR A 3 -8.67 21.85 24.20
N LEU A 4 -7.95 21.82 23.08
CA LEU A 4 -8.30 20.98 21.94
C LEU A 4 -8.20 19.54 22.44
N SER A 5 -9.36 18.92 22.70
CA SER A 5 -9.45 17.51 23.02
C SER A 5 -8.93 16.73 21.81
N SER A 6 -7.81 16.06 22.01
CA SER A 6 -7.29 15.05 21.10
C SER A 6 -8.40 14.04 20.87
N ARG A 7 -9.05 14.07 19.69
CA ARG A 7 -9.92 12.96 19.27
C ARG A 7 -9.06 11.71 19.24
N GLU A 8 -9.31 10.75 20.12
CA GLU A 8 -8.82 9.40 19.94
C GLU A 8 -9.36 8.89 18.61
N VAL A 9 -8.46 8.73 17.63
CA VAL A 9 -8.82 8.11 16.35
C VAL A 9 -8.83 6.61 16.59
N ASN A 10 -10.02 6.03 16.73
CA ASN A 10 -10.19 4.58 16.75
C ASN A 10 -10.03 4.04 15.31
N LEU A 11 -8.78 3.78 14.92
CA LEU A 11 -8.45 3.23 13.60
C LEU A 11 -8.69 1.73 13.58
N HIS A 12 -9.36 1.25 12.53
CA HIS A 12 -9.53 -0.17 12.31
C HIS A 12 -8.15 -0.86 12.14
N PRO A 13 -7.88 -2.01 12.76
CA PRO A 13 -6.59 -2.69 12.68
C PRO A 13 -6.10 -2.95 11.25
N ALA A 14 -7.02 -3.22 10.31
CA ALA A 14 -6.70 -3.36 8.89
C ALA A 14 -6.01 -2.10 8.32
N LEU A 15 -6.46 -0.90 8.68
CA LEU A 15 -5.88 0.36 8.19
C LEU A 15 -4.45 0.55 8.68
N ILE A 16 -4.17 0.16 9.92
CA ILE A 16 -2.81 0.21 10.49
C ILE A 16 -1.92 -0.83 9.79
N ALA A 17 -2.44 -2.04 9.57
CA ALA A 17 -1.71 -3.12 8.92
C ALA A 17 -1.33 -2.76 7.47
N VAL A 18 -2.27 -2.26 6.67
CA VAL A 18 -1.99 -1.87 5.28
C VAL A 18 -1.02 -0.69 5.20
N ALA A 19 -1.16 0.32 6.06
CA ALA A 19 -0.27 1.47 6.06
C ALA A 19 1.18 1.06 6.34
N HIS A 20 1.39 0.22 7.36
CA HIS A 20 2.72 -0.28 7.67
C HIS A 20 3.27 -1.22 6.58
N ALA A 21 2.42 -2.02 5.94
CA ALA A 21 2.85 -2.92 4.86
C ALA A 21 3.30 -2.13 3.62
N ALA A 22 2.49 -1.16 3.18
CA ALA A 22 2.81 -0.29 2.06
C ALA A 22 4.11 0.49 2.29
N GLU A 23 4.27 1.11 3.47
CA GLU A 23 5.47 1.88 3.80
C GLU A 23 6.74 1.01 3.77
N ARG A 24 6.69 -0.19 4.39
CA ARG A 24 7.83 -1.10 4.41
C ARG A 24 8.18 -1.57 2.99
N ALA A 25 7.21 -2.05 2.23
CA ALA A 25 7.42 -2.56 0.88
C ALA A 25 8.02 -1.49 -0.04
N PHE A 26 7.46 -0.28 -0.01
CA PHE A 26 7.99 0.85 -0.78
C PHE A 26 9.44 1.17 -0.40
N ARG A 27 9.75 1.24 0.91
CA ARG A 27 11.10 1.55 1.39
C ARG A 27 12.10 0.47 1.01
N GLU A 28 11.72 -0.80 1.15
CA GLU A 28 12.56 -1.95 0.81
C GLU A 28 12.81 -2.04 -0.70
N ALA A 29 11.79 -1.82 -1.52
CA ALA A 29 11.91 -1.77 -2.98
C ALA A 29 12.88 -0.65 -3.41
N LYS A 30 12.70 0.56 -2.88
CA LYS A 30 13.60 1.69 -3.18
C LYS A 30 15.03 1.51 -2.68
N ALA A 31 15.25 0.71 -1.65
CA ALA A 31 16.59 0.41 -1.14
C ALA A 31 17.28 -0.70 -1.94
N SER A 32 16.50 -1.59 -2.57
CA SER A 32 17.02 -2.84 -3.14
C SER A 32 17.07 -2.84 -4.67
N LEU A 33 16.23 -2.04 -5.34
CA LEU A 33 16.08 -2.06 -6.79
C LEU A 33 16.46 -0.73 -7.44
N PRO A 34 17.04 -0.74 -8.65
CA PRO A 34 17.31 0.48 -9.39
C PRO A 34 16.01 1.11 -9.92
N LEU A 35 16.03 2.43 -10.14
CA LEU A 35 14.88 3.17 -10.66
C LEU A 35 14.35 2.61 -11.99
N SER A 36 15.24 2.11 -12.87
CA SER A 36 14.85 1.51 -14.14
C SER A 36 14.00 0.24 -13.99
N GLU A 37 14.20 -0.51 -12.90
CA GLU A 37 13.42 -1.71 -12.61
C GLU A 37 12.09 -1.33 -11.94
N LEU A 38 12.13 -0.40 -10.99
CA LEU A 38 10.92 0.10 -10.31
C LEU A 38 9.92 0.75 -11.28
N SER A 39 10.41 1.44 -12.31
CA SER A 39 9.59 2.11 -13.33
C SER A 39 9.28 1.25 -14.55
N ALA A 40 9.67 -0.02 -14.54
CA ALA A 40 9.35 -0.92 -15.63
C ALA A 40 7.84 -1.09 -15.71
N ILE A 41 7.27 -0.80 -16.88
CA ILE A 41 5.85 -1.07 -17.16
C ILE A 41 5.71 -2.57 -17.34
N ILE A 42 4.87 -3.18 -16.51
CA ILE A 42 4.65 -4.63 -16.46
C ILE A 42 3.21 -5.01 -16.83
N GLY A 43 2.31 -4.03 -16.91
CA GLY A 43 0.91 -4.27 -17.17
C GLY A 43 0.13 -2.99 -17.45
N VAL A 44 -1.18 -3.12 -17.37
CA VAL A 44 -2.14 -2.02 -17.46
C VAL A 44 -3.16 -2.25 -16.35
N GLY A 45 -3.34 -1.25 -15.48
CA GLY A 45 -4.25 -1.29 -14.35
C GLY A 45 -5.72 -1.27 -14.76
N GLY A 46 -6.60 -1.43 -13.77
CA GLY A 46 -8.05 -1.49 -13.98
C GLY A 46 -8.65 -0.22 -14.58
N ASP A 47 -7.94 0.91 -14.47
CA ASP A 47 -8.34 2.20 -15.04
C ASP A 47 -7.76 2.48 -16.44
N GLY A 48 -6.93 1.57 -16.97
CA GLY A 48 -6.28 1.69 -18.27
C GLY A 48 -4.92 2.42 -18.24
N THR A 49 -4.40 2.79 -17.07
CA THR A 49 -3.06 3.36 -16.92
C THR A 49 -1.98 2.28 -16.85
N PRO A 50 -0.72 2.56 -17.23
CA PRO A 50 0.35 1.57 -17.13
C PRO A 50 0.70 1.23 -15.68
N THR A 51 0.64 -0.06 -15.33
CA THR A 51 1.12 -0.58 -14.04
C THR A 51 2.65 -0.65 -14.06
N MET A 52 3.30 0.02 -13.11
CA MET A 52 4.73 -0.10 -12.88
C MET A 52 5.04 -1.25 -11.93
N TYR A 53 6.26 -1.79 -11.99
CA TYR A 53 6.65 -2.88 -11.10
C TYR A 53 6.59 -2.49 -9.61
N LEU A 54 6.85 -1.22 -9.29
CA LEU A 54 6.67 -0.71 -7.93
C LEU A 54 5.21 -0.81 -7.44
N ASP A 55 4.23 -0.60 -8.33
CA ASP A 55 2.81 -0.64 -7.97
C ASP A 55 2.43 -2.07 -7.53
N GLN A 56 2.84 -3.07 -8.31
CA GLN A 56 2.66 -4.49 -7.95
C GLN A 56 3.31 -4.85 -6.61
N ILE A 57 4.56 -4.39 -6.35
CA ILE A 57 5.26 -4.69 -5.08
C ILE A 57 4.47 -4.16 -3.88
N VAL A 58 3.95 -2.93 -3.97
CA VAL A 58 3.21 -2.31 -2.86
C VAL A 58 1.82 -2.95 -2.71
N ASP A 59 1.13 -3.21 -3.82
CA ASP A 59 -0.21 -3.81 -3.81
C ASP A 59 -0.21 -5.22 -3.20
N GLU A 60 0.71 -6.08 -3.62
CA GLU A 60 0.85 -7.43 -3.07
C GLU A 60 1.13 -7.41 -1.56
N ALA A 61 1.96 -6.47 -1.09
CA ALA A 61 2.26 -6.32 0.32
C ALA A 61 1.03 -5.87 1.13
N VAL A 62 0.23 -4.97 0.58
CA VAL A 62 -1.03 -4.51 1.18
C VAL A 62 -2.03 -5.66 1.27
N ILE A 63 -2.28 -6.37 0.17
CA ILE A 63 -3.20 -7.51 0.12
C ILE A 63 -2.77 -8.58 1.13
N SER A 64 -1.50 -8.94 1.15
CA SER A 64 -0.95 -9.95 2.07
C SER A 64 -1.13 -9.58 3.53
N ALA A 65 -0.97 -8.30 3.89
CA ALA A 65 -1.10 -7.83 5.27
C ALA A 65 -2.51 -7.96 5.84
N VAL A 66 -3.53 -7.97 4.99
CA VAL A 66 -4.94 -8.05 5.41
C VAL A 66 -5.67 -9.29 4.91
N ALA A 67 -5.04 -10.16 4.12
CA ALA A 67 -5.60 -11.45 3.71
C ALA A 67 -6.16 -12.30 4.87
N PRO A 68 -5.59 -12.28 6.10
CA PRO A 68 -6.17 -13.00 7.24
C PRO A 68 -7.42 -12.33 7.84
N LEU A 69 -7.67 -11.06 7.51
CA LEU A 69 -8.83 -10.31 7.96
C LEU A 69 -9.94 -10.60 6.95
N ALA A 70 -11.09 -11.12 7.41
CA ALA A 70 -12.24 -11.42 6.56
C ALA A 70 -12.93 -10.13 6.05
N ILE A 71 -12.20 -9.35 5.25
CA ILE A 71 -12.60 -8.06 4.67
C ILE A 71 -12.54 -8.15 3.15
N ASN A 72 -13.35 -7.33 2.49
CA ASN A 72 -13.24 -7.15 1.04
C ASN A 72 -12.13 -6.17 0.73
N ILE A 73 -11.39 -6.44 -0.33
CA ILE A 73 -10.33 -5.59 -0.86
C ILE A 73 -10.71 -5.23 -2.29
N LEU A 74 -10.58 -3.96 -2.62
CA LEU A 74 -10.64 -3.46 -3.99
C LEU A 74 -9.29 -2.80 -4.26
N SER A 75 -8.55 -3.37 -5.21
CA SER A 75 -7.35 -2.73 -5.74
C SER A 75 -7.63 -2.17 -7.13
N GLU A 76 -6.83 -1.17 -7.50
CA GLU A 76 -6.81 -0.63 -8.86
C GLU A 76 -5.97 -1.51 -9.79
N GLU A 77 -4.93 -2.15 -9.24
CA GLU A 77 -4.06 -3.12 -9.93
C GLU A 77 -4.72 -4.51 -10.09
#